data_AF-A0A1U7CNZ1-F1
#
_entry.id   AF-A0A1U7CNZ1-F1
#
_cell.length_a   1.000
_cell.length_b   1.000
_cell.length_c   1.000
_cell.angle_alpha   90.00
_cell.angle_beta   90.00
_cell.angle_gamma   90.00
#
_symmetry.space_group_name_H-M   'P 1'
#
loop_
_entity.id
_entity.type
_entity.pdbx_description
1 polymer ?
#
loop_
_entity_poly.entity_id
_entity_poly.type
_entity_poly.pdbx_seq_one_letter_code
_entity_poly.pdbx_strand_id
1 'polypeptide(L)'
;MTDLERALSALQPTKGRLDRDRLMFEAGRRSAIVPSRPRWAWPAVAASLAAVVLGQTVALGRRPEPRVVDRLVYIPRPAVAPVDVAEPVVILTRNPGAASSALLDPPASSPLLQLSRQVERFGLEGLPDPPPLLTLSVGREANSGFVPNAPDVLRRYELDKVLDLGGPL
;
A
#
# COMPACT_ATOMS: atom_id res chain seq x y z
N MET A 1 34.35 -43.93 10.98
CA MET A 1 34.20 -42.53 10.57
C MET A 1 34.04 -42.53 9.06
N THR A 2 32.87 -42.15 8.57
CA THR A 2 32.45 -42.41 7.17
C THR A 2 32.89 -41.27 6.25
N ASP A 3 33.10 -41.55 4.95
CA ASP A 3 33.47 -40.51 3.98
C ASP A 3 32.40 -39.41 3.85
N LEU A 4 31.15 -39.74 4.17
CA LEU A 4 30.04 -38.80 4.24
C LEU A 4 30.21 -37.78 5.38
N GLU A 5 30.65 -38.20 6.58
CA GLU A 5 30.99 -37.28 7.67
C GLU A 5 32.15 -36.34 7.30
N ARG A 6 33.11 -36.85 6.52
CA ARG A 6 34.25 -36.03 6.05
C ARG A 6 33.81 -35.01 4.99
N ALA A 7 32.88 -35.38 4.11
CA ALA A 7 32.32 -34.46 3.12
C ALA A 7 31.43 -33.36 3.76
N LEU A 8 30.64 -33.72 4.78
CA LEU A 8 29.77 -32.76 5.48
C LEU A 8 30.54 -31.80 6.37
N SER A 9 31.63 -32.25 7.01
CA SER A 9 32.49 -31.38 7.82
C SER A 9 33.32 -30.39 6.98
N ALA A 10 33.48 -30.65 5.68
CA ALA A 10 34.15 -29.73 4.75
C ALA A 10 33.26 -28.57 4.29
N LEU A 11 31.93 -28.66 4.45
CA LEU A 11 31.00 -27.54 4.24
C LEU A 11 31.06 -26.59 5.45
N GLN A 12 32.14 -25.82 5.58
CA GLN A 12 32.12 -24.69 6.51
C GLN A 12 31.17 -23.61 5.97
N PRO A 13 30.21 -23.11 6.78
CA PRO A 13 29.36 -22.01 6.38
C PRO A 13 30.21 -20.79 6.04
N THR A 14 30.01 -20.25 4.84
CA THR A 14 30.79 -19.12 4.31
C THR A 14 30.59 -17.90 5.21
N LYS A 15 31.65 -17.45 5.89
CA LYS A 15 31.66 -16.33 6.86
C LYS A 15 31.24 -14.95 6.30
N GLY A 16 30.74 -14.88 5.07
CA GLY A 16 30.34 -13.65 4.38
C GLY A 16 28.84 -13.49 4.15
N ARG A 17 28.00 -14.47 4.51
CA ARG A 17 26.54 -14.31 4.43
C ARG A 17 25.99 -13.91 5.78
N LEU A 18 25.30 -12.77 5.80
CA LEU A 18 24.51 -12.27 6.92
C LEU A 18 23.68 -13.42 7.51
N ASP A 19 23.98 -13.83 8.74
CA ASP A 19 23.27 -14.88 9.46
C ASP A 19 21.88 -14.36 9.83
N ARG A 20 20.97 -14.47 8.86
CA ARG A 20 19.60 -13.98 8.95
C ARG A 20 18.87 -14.62 10.13
N ASP A 21 19.14 -15.88 10.41
CA ASP A 21 18.44 -16.63 11.44
C ASP A 21 18.85 -16.13 12.82
N ARG A 22 20.15 -15.91 13.02
CA ARG A 22 20.65 -15.24 14.22
C ARG A 22 20.10 -13.81 14.36
N LEU A 23 20.04 -13.05 13.27
CA LEU A 23 19.47 -11.71 13.30
C LEU A 23 17.98 -11.70 13.64
N MET A 24 17.19 -12.60 13.06
CA MET A 24 15.76 -12.71 13.39
C MET A 24 15.55 -13.16 14.83
N PHE A 25 16.37 -14.09 15.33
CA PHE A 25 16.32 -14.52 16.72
C PHE A 25 16.67 -13.39 17.70
N GLU A 26 17.76 -12.66 17.43
CA GLU A 26 18.14 -11.51 18.24
C GLU A 26 17.11 -10.37 18.17
N ALA A 27 16.50 -10.14 17.01
CA ALA A 27 15.42 -9.16 16.83
C ALA A 27 14.18 -9.55 17.64
N GLY A 28 13.76 -10.82 17.59
CA GLY A 28 12.64 -11.34 18.38
C GLY A 28 12.90 -11.22 19.88
N ARG A 29 14.11 -11.60 20.32
CA ARG A 29 14.51 -11.50 21.74
C ARG A 29 14.52 -10.04 22.22
N ARG A 30 15.05 -9.10 21.42
CA ARG A 30 15.01 -7.67 21.74
C ARG A 30 13.57 -7.12 21.75
N SER A 31 12.70 -7.59 20.86
CA SER A 31 11.28 -7.22 20.86
C SER A 31 10.53 -7.70 22.09
N ALA A 32 10.88 -8.88 22.63
CA ALA A 32 10.27 -9.43 23.84
C ALA A 32 10.79 -8.75 25.13
N ILE A 33 12.03 -8.26 25.12
CA ILE A 33 12.66 -7.56 26.24
C ILE A 33 12.22 -6.11 26.35
N VAL A 34 11.48 -5.56 25.36
CA VAL A 34 10.90 -4.21 25.50
C VAL A 34 10.03 -4.23 26.75
N PRO A 35 10.44 -3.55 27.84
CA PRO A 35 9.68 -3.56 29.08
C PRO A 35 8.31 -3.02 28.72
N SER A 36 7.27 -3.80 29.08
CA SER A 36 5.86 -3.53 28.86
C SER A 36 5.65 -2.03 28.72
N ARG A 37 5.51 -1.56 27.46
CA ARG A 37 5.27 -0.13 27.21
C ARG A 37 4.17 0.29 28.19
N PRO A 38 4.36 1.39 28.94
CA PRO A 38 3.43 1.72 30.01
C PRO A 38 2.04 1.63 29.42
N ARG A 39 1.14 0.85 30.04
CA ARG A 39 -0.19 0.50 29.49
C ARG A 39 -0.99 1.73 29.01
N TRP A 40 -0.58 2.91 29.45
CA TRP A 40 -1.10 4.23 29.14
C TRP A 40 -0.49 4.94 27.92
N ALA A 41 0.63 4.48 27.36
CA ALA A 41 1.24 5.09 26.19
C ALA A 41 0.31 5.03 24.96
N TRP A 42 -0.38 3.90 24.76
CA TRP A 42 -1.30 3.75 23.64
C TRP A 42 -2.57 4.60 23.79
N PRO A 43 -3.24 4.62 24.96
CA PRO A 43 -4.29 5.59 25.24
C PRO A 43 -3.86 7.05 25.04
N ALA A 44 -2.65 7.43 25.47
CA ALA A 44 -2.15 8.80 25.33
C ALA A 44 -1.93 9.20 23.86
N VAL A 45 -1.37 8.30 23.04
CA VAL A 45 -1.21 8.50 21.60
C VAL A 45 -2.57 8.57 20.89
N ALA A 46 -3.51 7.71 21.28
CA ALA A 46 -4.87 7.76 20.72
C ALA A 46 -5.58 9.07 21.10
N ALA A 47 -5.44 9.52 22.35
CA ALA A 47 -6.02 10.77 22.82
C ALA A 47 -5.41 11.99 22.12
N SER A 48 -4.10 12.01 21.88
CA SER A 48 -3.45 13.12 21.17
C SER A 48 -3.90 13.19 19.71
N LEU A 49 -4.00 12.05 19.03
CA LEU A 49 -4.56 11.97 17.66
C LEU A 49 -6.01 12.46 17.62
N ALA A 50 -6.85 12.02 18.57
CA ALA A 50 -8.23 12.46 18.65
C ALA A 50 -8.33 13.98 18.86
N ALA A 51 -7.48 14.55 19.73
CA ALA A 51 -7.44 15.99 19.97
C ALA A 51 -7.05 16.78 18.70
N VAL A 52 -6.08 16.28 17.93
CA VAL A 52 -5.68 16.89 16.65
C VAL A 52 -6.84 16.87 15.64
N VAL A 53 -7.53 15.74 15.49
CA VAL A 53 -8.66 15.61 14.56
C VAL A 53 -9.81 16.53 14.96
N LEU A 54 -10.15 16.60 16.25
CA LEU A 54 -11.18 17.51 16.75
C LEU A 54 -10.79 18.97 16.54
N GLY A 55 -9.55 19.33 16.86
CA GLY A 55 -9.02 20.68 16.64
C GLY A 55 -9.08 21.08 15.18
N GLN A 56 -8.73 20.18 14.26
CA GLN A 56 -8.76 20.45 12.83
C GLN A 56 -10.19 20.59 12.29
N THR A 57 -11.11 19.76 12.77
CA THR A 57 -12.54 19.88 12.44
C THR A 57 -13.10 21.23 12.86
N VAL A 58 -12.80 21.68 14.09
CA VAL A 58 -13.23 22.99 14.60
C VAL A 58 -12.58 24.13 13.81
N ALA A 59 -11.29 24.02 13.50
CA ALA A 59 -10.56 25.03 12.74
C ALA A 59 -11.12 25.17 11.31
N LEU A 60 -11.48 24.06 10.66
CA LEU A 60 -12.09 24.06 9.33
C LEU A 60 -13.52 24.60 9.38
N GLY A 61 -14.33 24.24 10.38
CA GLY A 61 -15.69 24.74 10.53
C GLY A 61 -15.77 26.26 10.77
N ARG A 62 -14.69 26.87 11.28
CA ARG A 62 -14.58 28.31 11.46
C ARG A 62 -14.01 29.05 10.25
N ARG A 63 -13.59 28.35 9.18
CA ARG A 63 -13.10 29.04 8.00
C ARG A 63 -14.28 29.74 7.31
N PRO A 64 -14.19 31.07 7.08
CA PRO A 64 -15.18 31.74 6.25
C PRO A 64 -15.19 31.10 4.88
N GLU A 65 -16.39 30.79 4.40
CA GLU A 65 -16.60 30.16 3.10
C GLU A 65 -15.81 30.93 2.03
N PRO A 66 -14.95 30.24 1.25
CA PRO A 66 -14.14 30.91 0.24
C PRO A 66 -15.09 31.58 -0.75
N ARG A 67 -15.17 32.91 -0.68
CA ARG A 67 -15.95 33.70 -1.64
C ARG A 67 -15.34 33.47 -3.01
N VAL A 68 -16.04 32.71 -3.86
CA VAL A 68 -15.71 32.60 -5.26
C VAL A 68 -15.99 33.96 -5.89
N VAL A 69 -14.92 34.72 -6.13
CA VAL A 69 -15.02 35.98 -6.86
C VAL A 69 -15.01 35.63 -8.34
N ASP A 70 -16.19 35.60 -8.95
CA ASP A 70 -16.33 35.45 -10.40
C ASP A 70 -15.67 36.65 -11.08
N ARG A 71 -14.46 36.45 -11.60
CA ARG A 71 -13.73 37.46 -12.35
C ARG A 71 -14.18 37.41 -13.81
N LEU A 72 -15.17 38.21 -14.15
CA LEU A 72 -15.56 38.46 -15.53
C LEU A 72 -14.41 39.15 -16.27
N VAL A 73 -13.70 38.39 -17.12
CA VAL A 73 -12.69 38.94 -18.03
C VAL A 73 -13.36 39.21 -19.37
N TYR A 74 -13.61 40.50 -19.66
CA TYR A 74 -14.07 40.92 -20.98
C TYR A 74 -12.90 40.87 -21.96
N ILE A 75 -12.98 39.96 -22.93
CA ILE A 75 -12.04 39.89 -24.05
C ILE A 75 -12.64 40.75 -25.18
N PRO A 76 -11.95 41.82 -25.63
CA PRO A 76 -12.38 42.59 -26.78
C PRO A 76 -12.43 41.68 -28.02
N ARG A 77 -13.61 41.56 -28.63
CA ARG A 77 -13.78 40.83 -29.89
C ARG A 77 -13.10 41.64 -30.99
N PRO A 78 -12.12 41.09 -31.74
CA PRO A 78 -11.57 41.79 -32.89
C PRO A 78 -12.70 42.09 -33.87
N ALA A 79 -12.78 43.34 -34.32
CA ALA A 79 -13.78 43.78 -35.29
C ALA A 79 -13.61 42.94 -36.56
N VAL A 80 -14.63 42.13 -36.86
CA VAL A 80 -14.70 41.41 -38.13
C VAL A 80 -14.93 42.47 -39.19
N ALA A 81 -13.90 42.71 -40.02
CA ALA A 81 -14.07 43.48 -41.23
C ALA A 81 -15.14 42.80 -42.11
N PRO A 82 -16.01 43.56 -42.82
CA PRO A 82 -16.98 42.97 -43.73
C PRO A 82 -16.23 42.13 -44.77
N VAL A 83 -16.45 40.82 -44.74
CA VAL A 83 -15.88 39.86 -45.69
C VAL A 83 -16.65 40.03 -46.99
N ASP A 84 -15.96 40.56 -48.00
CA ASP A 84 -16.44 40.56 -49.37
C ASP A 84 -16.54 39.10 -49.85
N VAL A 85 -17.68 38.76 -50.44
CA VAL A 85 -18.08 37.38 -50.73
C VAL A 85 -17.30 36.90 -51.95
N ALA A 86 -16.14 36.29 -51.73
CA ALA A 86 -15.46 35.52 -52.75
C ALA A 86 -14.81 34.26 -52.16
N GLU A 87 -15.27 33.14 -52.70
CA GLU A 87 -14.76 31.77 -52.60
C GLU A 87 -15.20 30.90 -51.39
N PRO A 88 -15.69 29.67 -51.65
CA PRO A 88 -16.08 28.73 -50.60
C PRO A 88 -14.82 28.23 -49.88
N VAL A 89 -14.56 28.80 -48.70
CA VAL A 89 -13.53 28.30 -47.80
C VAL A 89 -13.98 26.95 -47.24
N VAL A 90 -13.33 25.88 -47.68
CA VAL A 90 -13.44 24.54 -47.09
C VAL A 90 -12.87 24.61 -45.68
N ILE A 91 -13.75 24.57 -44.66
CA ILE A 91 -13.33 24.44 -43.27
C ILE A 91 -12.83 23.00 -43.09
N LEU A 92 -11.52 22.81 -43.19
CA LEU A 92 -10.87 21.61 -42.67
C LEU A 92 -10.98 21.68 -41.14
N THR A 93 -11.95 20.96 -40.59
CA THR A 93 -12.07 20.75 -39.15
C THR A 93 -10.80 20.08 -38.63
N ARG A 94 -9.85 20.89 -38.18
CA ARG A 94 -8.66 20.40 -37.48
C ARG A 94 -9.12 19.80 -36.16
N ASN A 95 -9.21 18.48 -36.12
CA ASN A 95 -9.37 17.71 -34.89
C ASN A 95 -8.31 18.19 -33.89
N PRO A 96 -8.65 18.68 -32.68
CA PRO A 96 -7.67 18.94 -31.63
C PRO A 96 -7.25 17.60 -31.00
N GLY A 97 -6.71 16.72 -31.84
CA GLY A 97 -6.04 15.49 -31.45
C GLY A 97 -4.58 15.60 -31.84
N ALA A 98 -3.70 15.42 -30.86
CA ALA A 98 -2.24 15.40 -30.99
C ALA A 98 -1.56 16.77 -31.19
N ALA A 99 -1.69 17.66 -30.19
CA ALA A 99 -0.50 18.42 -29.81
C ALA A 99 0.54 17.40 -29.31
N SER A 100 1.50 17.11 -30.18
CA SER A 100 2.75 16.43 -29.82
C SER A 100 3.43 17.24 -28.72
N SER A 101 3.31 16.79 -27.47
CA SER A 101 4.39 16.92 -26.50
C SER A 101 5.43 15.84 -26.81
N ALA A 102 6.04 15.96 -28.00
CA ALA A 102 7.27 15.28 -28.34
C ALA A 102 8.42 16.18 -27.88
N LEU A 103 8.70 16.18 -26.58
CA LEU A 103 9.96 16.65 -26.03
C LEU A 103 10.04 16.22 -24.57
N LEU A 104 11.06 15.41 -24.28
CA LEU A 104 11.27 14.56 -23.11
C LEU A 104 10.62 13.18 -23.31
N ASP A 105 11.39 12.24 -23.85
CA ASP A 105 11.23 10.82 -23.51
C ASP A 105 11.53 10.68 -22.01
N PRO A 106 10.53 10.46 -21.13
CA PRO A 106 10.83 9.96 -19.80
C PRO A 106 11.32 8.52 -19.93
N PRO A 107 12.30 8.08 -19.11
CA PRO A 107 12.69 6.68 -19.08
C PRO A 107 11.46 5.84 -18.77
N ALA A 108 11.22 4.82 -19.60
CA ALA A 108 10.25 3.73 -19.44
C ALA A 108 9.24 4.00 -18.31
N SER A 109 8.15 4.68 -18.64
CA SER A 109 7.07 5.00 -17.69
C SER A 109 6.76 3.77 -16.87
N SER A 110 7.03 3.83 -15.56
CA SER A 110 6.88 2.67 -14.69
C SER A 110 5.44 2.18 -14.76
N PRO A 111 5.21 0.86 -14.76
CA PRO A 111 3.86 0.28 -14.90
C PRO A 111 2.88 0.81 -13.85
N LEU A 112 3.39 1.23 -12.68
CA LEU A 112 2.60 1.87 -11.63
C LEU A 112 2.04 3.25 -12.01
N LEU A 113 2.79 4.07 -12.76
CA LEU A 113 2.31 5.38 -13.20
C LEU A 113 1.26 5.28 -14.30
N GLN A 114 1.30 4.19 -15.09
CA GLN A 114 0.25 3.91 -16.04
C GLN A 114 -1.03 3.47 -15.31
N LEU A 115 -0.89 2.61 -14.30
CA LEU A 115 -2.00 2.16 -13.46
C LEU A 115 -2.66 3.35 -12.73
N SER A 116 -1.89 4.29 -12.18
CA SER A 116 -2.44 5.45 -11.46
C SER A 116 -3.26 6.35 -12.38
N ARG A 117 -2.77 6.64 -13.59
CA ARG A 117 -3.51 7.43 -14.59
C ARG A 117 -4.78 6.73 -15.07
N GLN A 118 -4.78 5.40 -15.06
CA GLN A 118 -5.93 4.59 -15.42
C GLN A 118 -7.00 4.63 -14.31
N VAL A 119 -6.59 4.55 -13.04
CA VAL A 119 -7.48 4.74 -11.88
C VAL A 119 -8.08 6.15 -11.87
N GLU A 120 -7.27 7.17 -12.17
CA GLU A 120 -7.75 8.56 -12.22
C GLU A 120 -8.77 8.80 -13.32
N ARG A 121 -8.62 8.14 -14.49
CA ARG A 121 -9.52 8.32 -15.63
C ARG A 121 -10.79 7.49 -15.56
N PHE A 122 -10.69 6.25 -15.08
CA PHE A 122 -11.76 5.26 -15.19
C PHE A 122 -12.25 4.72 -13.84
N GLY A 123 -11.67 5.19 -12.73
CA GLY A 123 -11.94 4.66 -11.40
C GLY A 123 -11.34 3.27 -11.19
N LEU A 124 -11.69 2.64 -10.05
CA LEU A 124 -11.22 1.30 -9.71
C LEU A 124 -11.79 0.21 -10.63
N GLU A 125 -12.92 0.48 -11.27
CA GLU A 125 -13.58 -0.44 -12.22
C GLU A 125 -12.82 -0.54 -13.54
N GLY A 126 -11.89 0.37 -13.81
CA GLY A 126 -11.10 0.41 -15.04
C GLY A 126 -9.74 -0.30 -14.95
N LEU A 127 -9.42 -0.98 -13.83
CA LEU A 127 -8.17 -1.74 -13.73
C LEU A 127 -8.24 -2.99 -14.61
N PRO A 128 -7.14 -3.37 -15.29
CA PRO A 128 -7.06 -4.65 -15.95
C PRO A 128 -7.17 -5.78 -14.92
N ASP A 129 -7.91 -6.84 -15.25
CA ASP A 129 -7.96 -8.04 -14.41
C ASP A 129 -6.53 -8.50 -14.09
N PRO A 130 -6.19 -8.71 -12.82
CA PRO A 130 -4.86 -9.15 -12.47
C PRO A 130 -4.56 -10.45 -13.21
N PRO A 131 -3.36 -10.61 -13.81
CA PRO A 131 -3.00 -11.87 -14.45
C PRO A 131 -3.25 -12.99 -13.44
N PRO A 132 -3.87 -14.11 -13.85
CA PRO A 132 -4.16 -15.21 -12.95
C PRO A 132 -2.84 -15.56 -12.28
N LEU A 133 -2.77 -15.36 -10.97
CA LEU A 133 -1.62 -15.79 -10.20
C LEU A 133 -1.57 -17.29 -10.37
N LEU A 134 -0.70 -17.75 -11.27
CA LEU A 134 -0.40 -19.16 -11.43
C LEU A 134 -0.11 -19.65 -10.02
N THR A 135 -0.99 -20.54 -9.59
CA THR A 135 -1.00 -21.21 -8.31
C THR A 135 0.34 -21.91 -8.12
N LEU A 136 1.33 -21.18 -7.57
CA LEU A 136 2.57 -21.70 -6.98
C LEU A 136 2.26 -22.47 -5.68
N SER A 137 1.13 -23.17 -5.63
CA SER A 137 0.74 -24.17 -4.65
C SER A 137 0.63 -25.57 -5.27
N VAL A 138 0.85 -25.72 -6.58
CA VAL A 138 0.91 -27.03 -7.25
C VAL A 138 2.35 -27.51 -7.26
N GLY A 139 2.79 -28.12 -6.16
CA GLY A 139 4.11 -28.73 -6.09
C GLY A 139 4.66 -29.01 -4.70
N ARG A 140 3.83 -29.41 -3.73
CA ARG A 140 4.33 -30.04 -2.50
C ARG A 140 3.32 -31.05 -1.97
N GLU A 141 3.46 -32.27 -2.48
CA GLU A 141 3.33 -33.55 -1.76
C GLU A 141 2.10 -33.66 -0.82
N ALA A 142 0.99 -34.29 -1.20
CA ALA A 142 0.86 -35.71 -1.50
C ALA A 142 1.48 -36.67 -0.46
N ASN A 143 1.52 -36.34 0.84
CA ASN A 143 1.46 -37.35 1.91
C ASN A 143 1.23 -36.76 3.31
N SER A 144 -0.02 -36.51 3.68
CA SER A 144 -0.41 -36.58 5.09
C SER A 144 -1.91 -36.77 5.17
N GLY A 145 -2.32 -37.98 5.58
CA GLY A 145 -3.70 -38.27 5.94
C GLY A 145 -4.13 -37.33 7.07
N PHE A 146 -4.87 -36.29 6.71
CA PHE A 146 -5.55 -35.43 7.66
C PHE A 146 -7.00 -35.89 7.73
N VAL A 147 -7.34 -36.57 8.82
CA VAL A 147 -8.70 -36.94 9.18
C VAL A 147 -9.42 -35.68 9.63
N PRO A 148 -10.53 -35.25 8.98
CA PRO A 148 -11.33 -34.16 9.50
C PRO A 148 -12.33 -34.75 10.49
N ASN A 149 -12.08 -34.61 11.79
CA ASN A 149 -13.16 -34.73 12.77
C ASN A 149 -12.89 -33.96 14.07
N ALA A 150 -13.91 -33.16 14.40
CA ALA A 150 -14.28 -32.59 15.70
C ALA A 150 -13.86 -31.13 16.02
N PRO A 151 -14.83 -30.31 16.49
CA PRO A 151 -14.69 -28.87 16.69
C PRO A 151 -14.16 -28.47 18.08
N ASP A 152 -13.14 -27.62 18.08
CA ASP A 152 -13.08 -26.28 18.69
C ASP A 152 -13.88 -25.96 19.99
N VAL A 153 -13.80 -26.79 21.03
CA VAL A 153 -14.42 -26.46 22.35
C VAL A 153 -13.45 -26.52 23.55
N LEU A 154 -12.22 -27.02 23.41
CA LEU A 154 -11.33 -27.28 24.56
C LEU A 154 -10.28 -26.21 24.88
N ARG A 155 -10.38 -24.97 24.36
CA ARG A 155 -9.38 -23.91 24.65
C ARG A 155 -9.72 -22.91 25.74
N ARG A 156 -10.90 -22.96 26.36
CA ARG A 156 -11.25 -22.02 27.46
C ARG A 156 -10.97 -22.53 28.87
N TYR A 157 -10.85 -23.84 29.09
CA TYR A 157 -10.69 -24.39 30.45
C TYR A 157 -9.23 -24.59 30.91
N GLU A 158 -8.24 -24.41 30.04
CA GLU A 158 -6.82 -24.53 30.46
C GLU A 158 -6.17 -23.22 30.94
N LEU A 159 -6.81 -22.06 30.76
CA LEU A 159 -6.24 -20.79 31.23
C LEU A 159 -6.37 -20.57 32.74
N ASP A 160 -7.40 -21.08 33.39
CA ASP A 160 -7.57 -20.92 34.84
C ASP A 160 -6.57 -21.77 35.65
N LYS A 161 -6.04 -22.85 35.05
CA LYS A 161 -5.08 -23.73 35.73
C LYS A 161 -3.65 -23.18 35.75
N VAL A 162 -3.35 -22.17 34.93
CA VAL A 162 -2.02 -21.53 34.86
C VAL A 162 -1.93 -20.29 35.77
N LEU A 163 -3.07 -19.76 36.24
CA LEU A 163 -3.13 -18.56 37.07
C LEU A 163 -3.25 -18.82 38.58
N ASP A 164 -3.31 -20.08 39.01
CA ASP A 164 -3.32 -20.43 40.42
C ASP A 164 -1.88 -20.44 40.99
N LEU A 165 -1.32 -19.23 41.15
CA LEU A 165 -0.10 -18.98 41.90
C LEU A 165 -0.43 -19.10 43.39
N GLY A 166 -0.41 -20.33 43.90
CA GLY A 166 -0.54 -20.62 45.32
C GLY A 166 0.41 -19.77 46.17
N GLY A 167 -0.17 -18.96 47.06
CA GLY A 167 0.53 -18.26 48.14
C GLY A 167 -0.03 -18.74 49.49
N PRO A 168 0.82 -19.15 50.45
CA PRO A 168 0.37 -19.55 51.78
C PRO A 168 0.03 -18.32 52.65
N LEU A 169 -1.04 -18.43 53.43
CA LEU A 169 -1.23 -17.69 54.69
C LEU A 169 -1.13 -18.68 55.85
#